data_AF-A0A7S1HVR1-F1
#
_entry.id   AF-A0A7S1HVR1-F1
#
_cell.length_a   1.000
_cell.length_b   1.000
_cell.length_c   1.000
_cell.angle_alpha   90.00
_cell.angle_beta   90.00
_cell.angle_gamma   90.00
#
_symmetry.space_group_name_H-M   'P 1'
#
loop_
_entity.id
_entity.type
_entity.pdbx_description
1 polymer ?
#
loop_
_entity_poly.entity_id
_entity_poly.type
_entity_poly.pdbx_seq_one_letter_code
_entity_poly.pdbx_strand_id
1 'polypeptide(L)'
;MSDEATLNYFRANKVAQLMDGLVGDLLKAKPALPHQFLIDRLQKIKECQPPYTLVLVRHGESEWNVANKFTGWHDVDLSEKGKQEADAGGKALNDAGYSFDIAYTSV
;
A
#
# COMPACT_ATOMS: atom_id res chain seq x y z
N MET A 1 24.45 9.97 12.63
CA MET A 1 24.35 8.51 12.43
C MET A 1 22.93 8.22 11.98
N SER A 2 22.65 8.52 10.71
CA SER A 2 21.34 8.32 10.07
C SER A 2 21.34 6.91 9.51
N ASP A 3 20.55 6.03 10.11
CA ASP A 3 20.43 4.64 9.70
C ASP A 3 19.75 4.51 8.33
N GLU A 4 20.25 3.56 7.54
CA GLU A 4 19.81 3.27 6.17
C GLU A 4 18.33 2.84 6.12
N ALA A 5 17.81 2.33 7.25
CA ALA A 5 16.41 2.00 7.46
C ALA A 5 15.49 3.24 7.45
N THR A 6 15.90 4.33 8.10
CA THR A 6 15.14 5.60 8.07
C THR A 6 15.14 6.20 6.67
N LEU A 7 16.26 6.11 5.93
CA LEU A 7 16.33 6.59 4.54
C LEU A 7 15.46 5.76 3.58
N ASN A 8 15.32 4.46 3.82
CA ASN A 8 14.44 3.58 3.04
C ASN A 8 12.95 3.79 3.36
N TYR A 9 12.60 4.11 4.61
CA TYR A 9 11.25 4.51 5.00
C TYR A 9 10.78 5.78 4.26
N PHE A 10 11.67 6.76 4.07
CA PHE A 10 11.38 7.97 3.32
C PHE A 10 11.36 7.76 1.79
N ARG A 11 12.11 6.78 1.26
CA ARG A 11 12.13 6.46 -0.19
C ARG A 11 10.89 5.67 -0.66
N ALA A 12 10.33 4.81 0.19
CA ALA A 12 9.15 4.00 -0.15
C ALA A 12 7.83 4.80 -0.15
N ASN A 13 7.78 5.93 0.56
CA ASN A 13 6.55 6.69 0.81
C ASN A 13 6.50 8.03 0.04
N LYS A 14 6.73 8.00 -1.28
CA LYS A 14 6.65 9.19 -2.13
C LYS A 14 5.24 9.84 -2.15
N VAL A 15 4.20 9.06 -1.82
CA VAL A 15 2.82 9.55 -1.64
C VAL A 15 2.65 10.29 -0.29
N ALA A 16 3.34 9.87 0.77
CA ALA A 16 3.24 10.53 2.09
C ALA A 16 3.85 11.95 2.07
N GLN A 17 4.98 12.14 1.37
CA GLN A 17 5.57 13.48 1.20
C GLN A 17 4.68 14.44 0.39
N LEU A 18 3.89 13.91 -0.56
CA LEU A 18 2.90 14.69 -1.32
C LEU A 18 1.69 15.08 -0.45
N MET A 19 1.29 14.22 0.49
CA MET A 19 0.23 14.53 1.46
C MET A 19 0.68 15.56 2.50
N ASP A 20 1.94 15.53 2.94
CA ASP A 20 2.47 16.52 3.90
C ASP A 20 2.48 17.95 3.33
N GLY A 21 2.78 18.10 2.03
CA GLY A 21 2.74 19.40 1.35
C GLY A 21 1.30 19.93 1.19
N LEU A 22 0.37 19.07 0.77
CA LEU A 22 -1.04 19.44 0.60
C LEU A 22 -1.71 19.78 1.94
N VAL A 23 -1.40 19.02 2.98
CA VAL A 23 -1.81 19.30 4.36
C VAL A 23 -1.20 20.62 4.82
N GLY A 24 0.09 20.85 4.58
CA GLY A 24 0.77 22.11 4.93
C GLY A 24 0.12 23.36 4.32
N ASP A 25 -0.43 23.26 3.12
CA ASP A 25 -1.12 24.36 2.45
C ASP A 25 -2.59 24.50 2.86
N LEU A 26 -3.29 23.39 3.12
CA LEU A 26 -4.62 23.38 3.75
C LEU A 26 -4.59 23.98 5.17
N LEU A 27 -3.51 23.77 5.90
CA LEU A 27 -3.28 24.33 7.23
C LEU A 27 -3.13 25.87 7.22
N LYS A 28 -2.71 26.47 6.09
CA LYS A 28 -2.47 27.93 5.98
C LYS A 28 -3.72 28.73 5.56
N ALA A 29 -4.77 28.07 5.08
CA ALA A 29 -6.03 28.74 4.74
C ALA A 29 -6.90 28.97 6.00
N LYS A 30 -7.28 30.23 6.22
CA LYS A 30 -7.95 30.78 7.41
C LYS A 30 -9.48 30.47 7.46
N PRO A 31 -10.22 30.70 8.57
CA PRO A 31 -10.61 29.64 9.51
C PRO A 31 -12.14 29.54 9.77
N ALA A 32 -12.61 28.39 10.25
CA ALA A 32 -13.86 28.29 11.03
C ALA A 32 -13.90 27.13 12.04
N LEU A 33 -12.78 26.44 12.27
CA LEU A 33 -12.61 25.43 13.30
C LEU A 33 -11.20 25.62 13.89
N PRO A 34 -11.01 25.55 15.22
CA PRO A 34 -9.68 25.60 15.79
C PRO A 34 -8.84 24.49 15.16
N HIS A 35 -7.67 24.83 14.65
CA HIS A 35 -6.74 23.89 14.00
C HIS A 35 -6.48 22.65 14.85
N GLN A 36 -6.46 22.82 16.17
CA GLN A 36 -6.36 21.76 17.16
C GLN A 36 -7.45 20.68 16.96
N PHE A 37 -8.69 21.07 16.65
CA PHE A 37 -9.78 20.12 16.42
C PHE A 37 -9.56 19.24 15.19
N LEU A 38 -8.98 19.77 14.12
CA LEU A 38 -8.63 18.99 12.93
C LEU A 38 -7.44 18.07 13.21
N ILE A 39 -6.43 18.57 13.91
CA ILE A 39 -5.25 17.79 14.33
C ILE A 39 -5.68 16.62 15.23
N ASP A 40 -6.51 16.88 16.23
CA ASP A 40 -7.03 15.87 17.15
C ASP A 40 -7.87 14.81 16.40
N ARG A 41 -8.68 15.22 15.41
CA ARG A 41 -9.42 14.27 14.56
C ARG A 41 -8.50 13.43 13.67
N LEU A 42 -7.46 14.03 13.09
CA LEU A 42 -6.50 13.30 12.26
C LEU A 42 -5.67 12.32 13.09
N GLN A 43 -5.27 12.69 14.32
CA GLN A 43 -4.64 11.78 15.27
C GLN A 43 -5.58 10.64 15.64
N LYS A 44 -6.85 10.94 15.95
CA LYS A 44 -7.86 9.93 16.27
C LYS A 44 -8.13 8.97 15.10
N ILE A 45 -8.13 9.45 13.86
CA ILE A 45 -8.25 8.58 12.67
C ILE A 45 -7.02 7.67 12.52
N LYS A 46 -5.81 8.14 12.84
CA LYS A 46 -4.60 7.31 12.83
C LYS A 46 -4.62 6.23 13.93
N GLU A 47 -5.28 6.50 15.05
CA GLU A 47 -5.39 5.58 16.20
C GLU A 47 -6.57 4.60 16.07
N CYS A 48 -7.63 4.95 15.33
CA CYS A 48 -8.74 4.05 15.07
C CYS A 48 -8.30 2.94 14.11
N GLN A 49 -8.02 1.74 14.65
CA GLN A 49 -7.98 0.54 13.82
C GLN A 49 -9.35 0.33 13.17
N PRO A 50 -9.44 0.27 11.83
CA PRO A 50 -10.71 0.02 11.17
C PRO A 50 -11.22 -1.36 11.60
N PRO A 51 -12.54 -1.51 11.83
CA PRO A 51 -13.11 -2.76 12.33
C PRO A 51 -12.88 -3.95 11.39
N TYR A 52 -12.56 -3.67 10.12
CA TYR A 52 -12.29 -4.67 9.09
C TYR A 52 -11.08 -4.24 8.26
N THR A 53 -10.27 -5.21 7.86
CA THR A 53 -9.12 -5.01 6.97
C THR A 53 -9.35 -5.80 5.68
N LEU A 54 -9.30 -5.11 4.55
CA LEU A 54 -9.34 -5.71 3.22
C LEU A 54 -7.95 -5.61 2.61
N VAL A 55 -7.34 -6.75 2.29
CA VAL A 55 -6.06 -6.82 1.60
C VAL A 55 -6.30 -7.19 0.15
N LEU A 56 -5.74 -6.38 -0.76
CA LEU A 56 -5.83 -6.58 -2.20
C LEU A 56 -4.46 -7.00 -2.72
N VAL A 57 -4.40 -8.15 -3.38
CA VAL A 57 -3.18 -8.67 -3.99
C VAL A 57 -3.42 -8.85 -5.48
N ARG A 58 -2.44 -8.45 -6.29
CA ARG A 58 -2.42 -8.70 -7.74
C ARG A 58 -1.46 -9.86 -8.03
N HIS A 59 -1.78 -10.65 -9.04
CA HIS A 59 -0.87 -11.68 -9.56
C HIS A 59 0.48 -11.07 -9.99
N GLY A 60 1.54 -11.88 -9.91
CA GLY A 60 2.88 -11.51 -10.40
C GLY A 60 2.98 -11.48 -11.93
N GLU A 61 4.18 -11.29 -12.45
CA GLU A 61 4.46 -11.30 -13.88
C GLU A 61 3.98 -12.60 -14.59
N SER A 62 3.20 -12.48 -15.66
CA SER A 62 2.80 -13.62 -16.51
C SER A 62 3.76 -13.83 -17.69
N GLU A 63 3.75 -15.03 -18.28
CA GLU A 63 4.52 -15.30 -19.50
C GLU A 63 4.19 -14.34 -20.64
N TRP A 64 2.93 -13.90 -20.74
CA TRP A 64 2.49 -12.96 -21.76
C TRP A 64 2.86 -11.51 -21.44
N ASN A 65 3.00 -11.15 -20.16
CA ASN A 65 3.61 -9.87 -19.80
C ASN A 65 5.07 -9.82 -20.26
N VAL A 66 5.84 -10.89 -20.06
CA VAL A 66 7.21 -11.00 -20.59
C VAL A 66 7.23 -10.91 -22.11
N ALA A 67 6.28 -11.58 -22.78
CA ALA A 67 6.16 -11.56 -24.23
C ALA A 67 5.54 -10.26 -24.80
N ASN A 68 5.21 -9.27 -23.97
CA ASN A 68 4.49 -8.04 -24.35
C ASN A 68 3.22 -8.31 -25.19
N LYS A 69 2.48 -9.37 -24.82
CA LYS A 69 1.21 -9.74 -25.46
C LYS A 69 0.04 -9.24 -24.64
N PHE A 70 -1.05 -8.88 -25.32
CA PHE A 70 -2.32 -8.58 -24.66
C PHE A 70 -2.99 -9.89 -24.23
N THR A 71 -3.21 -10.06 -22.93
CA THR A 71 -3.80 -11.28 -22.33
C THR A 71 -5.32 -11.31 -22.38
N GLY A 72 -5.98 -10.20 -22.08
CA GLY A 72 -7.45 -10.17 -22.02
C GLY A 72 -7.98 -11.15 -20.97
N TRP A 73 -8.82 -12.09 -21.41
CA TRP A 73 -9.41 -13.15 -20.56
C TRP A 73 -8.71 -14.50 -20.75
N HIS A 74 -7.57 -14.54 -21.44
CA HIS A 74 -6.80 -15.76 -21.55
C HIS A 74 -6.19 -16.13 -20.21
N ASP A 75 -6.41 -17.37 -19.81
CA ASP A 75 -5.74 -17.99 -18.68
C ASP A 75 -4.29 -18.28 -19.08
N VAL A 76 -3.36 -17.50 -18.54
CA VAL A 76 -1.94 -17.54 -18.87
C VAL A 76 -1.15 -17.72 -17.59
N ASP A 77 -0.22 -18.66 -17.64
CA ASP A 77 0.63 -19.00 -16.51
C ASP A 77 1.53 -17.84 -16.07
N LEU A 78 1.87 -17.86 -14.77
CA LEU A 78 2.90 -16.99 -14.22
C LEU A 78 4.28 -17.38 -14.74
N SER A 79 5.09 -16.37 -15.02
CA SER A 79 6.51 -16.59 -15.27
C SER A 79 7.19 -17.10 -14.00
N GLU A 80 8.39 -17.68 -14.13
CA GLU A 80 9.17 -18.10 -12.96
C GLU A 80 9.40 -16.94 -11.98
N LYS A 81 9.60 -15.73 -12.52
CA LYS A 81 9.69 -14.51 -11.73
C LYS A 81 8.36 -14.15 -11.07
N GLY A 82 7.23 -14.28 -11.77
CA GLY A 82 5.91 -14.05 -11.20
C GLY A 82 5.57 -14.97 -10.02
N LYS A 83 6.06 -16.22 -10.04
CA LYS A 83 5.94 -17.15 -8.90
C LYS A 83 6.77 -16.68 -7.70
N GLN A 84 8.02 -16.26 -7.93
CA GLN A 84 8.88 -15.70 -6.89
C GLN A 84 8.29 -14.42 -6.28
N GLU A 85 7.65 -13.58 -7.09
CA GLU A 85 6.93 -12.38 -6.62
C GLU A 85 5.76 -12.74 -5.71
N ALA A 86 5.00 -13.79 -6.04
CA ALA A 86 3.90 -14.28 -5.22
C ALA A 86 4.40 -14.80 -3.86
N ASP A 87 5.46 -15.61 -3.85
CA ASP A 87 6.07 -16.13 -2.62
C ASP A 87 6.63 -14.99 -1.74
N ALA A 88 7.33 -14.03 -2.35
CA ALA A 88 7.86 -12.86 -1.64
C ALA A 88 6.74 -11.99 -1.07
N GLY A 89 5.65 -11.80 -1.81
CA GLY A 89 4.45 -11.08 -1.35
C GLY A 89 3.78 -11.76 -0.16
N GLY A 90 3.60 -13.08 -0.22
CA GLY A 90 3.07 -13.88 0.88
C GLY A 90 3.95 -13.77 2.13
N LYS A 91 5.27 -13.86 1.97
CA LYS A 91 6.22 -13.69 3.08
C LYS A 91 6.15 -12.28 3.67
N ALA A 92 6.07 -11.25 2.84
CA ALA A 92 5.97 -9.87 3.31
C ALA A 92 4.67 -9.61 4.11
N LEU A 93 3.55 -10.20 3.70
CA LEU A 93 2.28 -10.12 4.43
C LEU A 93 2.38 -10.81 5.79
N ASN A 94 3.00 -11.98 5.84
CA ASN A 94 3.22 -12.71 7.09
C ASN A 94 4.17 -11.97 8.04
N ASP A 95 5.29 -11.45 7.52
CA ASP A 95 6.28 -10.69 8.31
C ASP A 95 5.68 -9.38 8.86
N ALA A 96 4.70 -8.79 8.15
CA ALA A 96 3.95 -7.62 8.60
C ALA A 96 2.82 -7.97 9.59
N GLY A 97 2.62 -9.25 9.94
CA GLY A 97 1.67 -9.72 10.93
C GLY A 97 0.22 -9.79 10.43
N TYR A 98 -0.01 -9.82 9.12
CA TYR A 98 -1.36 -10.03 8.59
C TYR A 98 -1.80 -11.49 8.75
N SER A 99 -3.07 -11.67 9.13
CA SER A 99 -3.74 -12.97 9.15
C SER A 99 -5.05 -12.86 8.38
N PHE A 100 -5.47 -13.96 7.75
CA PHE A 100 -6.59 -13.98 6.81
C PHE A 100 -7.59 -15.07 7.20
N ASP A 101 -8.85 -14.70 7.34
CA ASP A 101 -9.95 -15.65 7.58
C ASP A 101 -10.46 -16.26 6.27
N ILE A 102 -10.54 -15.44 5.21
CA ILE A 102 -11.11 -15.78 3.91
C ILE A 102 -10.27 -15.13 2.80
N ALA A 103 -10.07 -15.85 1.70
CA ALA A 103 -9.45 -15.35 0.48
C ALA A 103 -10.37 -15.58 -0.74
N TYR A 104 -10.40 -14.61 -1.64
CA TYR A 104 -11.13 -14.68 -2.92
C TYR A 104 -10.13 -14.53 -4.06
N THR A 105 -10.34 -15.28 -5.15
CA THR A 105 -9.50 -15.22 -6.35
C THR A 105 -10.33 -14.93 -7.59
N SER A 106 -9.68 -14.50 -8.66
CA SER A 106 -10.27 -14.63 -10.00
C SER A 106 -10.42 -16.12 -10.34
N VAL A 107 -11.43 -16.44 -11.16
CA VAL A 107 -11.67 -17.76 -11.75
C VAL A 107 -11.17 -17.82 -13.18
#